data_AF-A0A0Q8QFQ5-F1
#
_entry.id   AF-A0A0Q8QFQ5-F1
#
_cell.length_a   1.000
_cell.length_b   1.000
_cell.length_c   1.000
_cell.angle_alpha   90.00
_cell.angle_beta   90.00
_cell.angle_gamma   90.00
#
_symmetry.space_group_name_H-M   'P 1'
#
loop_
_entity.id
_entity.type
_entity.pdbx_description
1 polymer ?
#
loop_
_entity_poly.entity_id
_entity_poly.type
_entity_poly.pdbx_seq_one_letter_code
_entity_poly.pdbx_strand_id
1 'polypeptide(L)'
;MTAALGWLVGVVDVAQFLPQARRTHRRRHDPVAMGGLSVWTWAIATVQGAAWIVYGFANELWAIAIPNLVITPVCALILLARLRHAGPPARPV
;
A
#
# COMPACT_ATOMS: atom_id res chain seq x y z
N MET A 1 0.06 14.53 25.63
CA MET A 1 1.36 14.22 24.99
C MET A 1 1.25 13.08 23.97
N THR A 2 0.48 12.02 24.25
CA THR A 2 0.26 10.86 23.35
C THR A 2 -0.40 11.18 22.01
N ALA A 3 -1.33 12.15 21.93
CA ALA A 3 -2.01 12.49 20.68
C ALA A 3 -1.07 13.06 19.61
N ALA A 4 -0.18 13.98 19.98
CA ALA A 4 0.79 14.57 19.06
C ALA A 4 1.76 13.51 18.49
N LEU A 5 2.18 12.56 19.34
CA LEU A 5 3.02 11.44 18.91
C LEU A 5 2.27 10.50 17.96
N GLY A 6 1.01 10.18 18.24
CA GLY A 6 0.18 9.36 17.35
C GLY A 6 0.04 9.97 15.95
N TRP A 7 -0.22 11.27 15.88
CA TRP A 7 -0.29 11.98 14.60
C TRP A 7 1.06 12.08 13.89
N LEU A 8 2.16 12.31 14.63
CA LEU A 8 3.50 12.32 14.06
C LEU A 8 3.85 10.96 13.43
N VAL A 9 3.59 9.87 14.15
CA VAL A 9 3.78 8.51 13.64
C VAL A 9 2.91 8.28 12.40
N GLY A 10 1.64 8.69 12.42
CA GLY A 10 0.74 8.59 11.27
C GLY A 10 1.26 9.33 10.02
N VAL A 11 1.86 10.52 10.20
CA VAL A 11 2.48 11.27 9.09
C VAL A 11 3.69 10.54 8.54
N VAL A 12 4.57 10.04 9.41
CA VAL A 12 5.75 9.26 9.00
C VAL A 12 5.32 8.00 8.25
N ASP A 13 4.30 7.31 8.76
CA ASP A 13 3.77 6.08 8.18
C ASP A 13 3.21 6.35 6.77
N VAL A 14 2.43 7.41 6.55
CA VAL A 14 1.98 7.79 5.20
C VAL A 14 3.16 8.16 4.30
N ALA A 15 4.11 8.96 4.81
CA ALA A 15 5.24 9.44 4.02
C ALA A 15 6.15 8.32 3.52
N GLN A 16 6.30 7.23 4.29
CA GLN A 16 7.18 6.11 3.92
C GLN A 16 6.69 5.36 2.66
N PHE A 17 5.38 5.39 2.35
CA PHE A 17 4.83 4.76 1.16
C PHE A 17 5.01 5.60 -0.11
N LEU A 18 5.31 6.90 0.03
CA LEU A 18 5.40 7.83 -1.09
C LEU A 18 6.47 7.47 -2.14
N PRO A 19 7.71 7.06 -1.78
CA PRO A 19 8.72 6.67 -2.75
C PRO A 19 8.27 5.48 -3.60
N GLN A 20 7.64 4.48 -2.98
CA GLN A 20 7.20 3.28 -3.65
C GLN A 20 5.95 3.54 -4.50
N ALA A 21 5.00 4.35 -4.02
CA ALA A 21 3.86 4.79 -4.81
C ALA A 21 4.31 5.54 -6.08
N ARG A 22 5.27 6.47 -5.93
CA ARG A 22 5.87 7.21 -7.06
C ARG A 22 6.60 6.27 -8.03
N ARG A 23 7.39 5.32 -7.52
CA ARG A 23 8.10 4.34 -8.34
C ARG A 23 7.12 3.49 -9.15
N THR A 24 6.11 2.92 -8.50
CA THR A 24 5.07 2.13 -9.16
C THR A 24 4.33 2.96 -10.20
N HIS A 25 3.89 4.17 -9.86
CA HIS A 25 3.20 5.04 -10.82
C HIS A 25 4.07 5.33 -12.06
N ARG A 26 5.36 5.63 -11.89
CA ARG A 26 6.30 5.88 -13.01
C ARG A 26 6.58 4.64 -13.87
N ARG A 27 6.61 3.46 -13.25
CA ARG A 27 6.98 2.18 -13.89
C ARG A 27 5.77 1.30 -14.21
N ARG A 28 4.54 1.79 -14.05
CA ARG A 28 3.30 1.01 -14.19
C ARG A 28 3.08 0.39 -15.56
N HIS A 29 3.82 0.81 -16.58
CA HIS A 29 3.75 0.30 -17.96
C HIS A 29 4.97 -0.55 -18.35
N ASP A 30 5.87 -0.83 -17.40
CA ASP A 30 7.09 -1.63 -17.59
C ASP A 30 6.86 -3.02 -16.95
N PRO A 31 6.56 -4.07 -17.75
CA PRO A 31 6.20 -5.39 -17.22
C PRO A 31 7.33 -6.04 -16.42
N VAL A 32 8.58 -5.80 -16.81
CA VAL A 32 9.77 -6.33 -16.11
C VAL A 32 9.90 -5.67 -14.75
N ALA A 33 9.78 -4.34 -14.68
CA ALA A 33 9.82 -3.61 -13.43
C ALA A 33 8.65 -3.97 -12.48
N MET A 34 7.45 -4.18 -13.01
CA MET A 34 6.30 -4.63 -12.22
C MET A 34 6.45 -6.09 -11.78
N GLY A 35 7.07 -6.94 -12.59
CA GLY A 35 7.37 -8.35 -12.26
C GLY A 35 8.14 -8.54 -10.95
N GLY A 36 9.01 -7.59 -10.60
CA GLY A 36 9.80 -7.61 -9.37
C GLY A 36 9.03 -7.29 -8.08
N LEU A 37 7.75 -6.89 -8.15
CA LEU A 37 6.94 -6.65 -6.95
C LEU A 37 6.35 -7.96 -6.43
N SER A 38 6.48 -8.19 -5.12
CA SER A 38 5.87 -9.31 -4.42
C SER A 38 4.35 -9.13 -4.29
N VAL A 39 3.57 -10.06 -4.84
CA VAL A 39 2.10 -10.07 -4.72
C VAL A 39 1.70 -10.19 -3.24
N TRP A 40 2.35 -11.09 -2.50
CA TRP A 40 2.04 -11.36 -1.09
C TRP A 40 2.24 -10.14 -0.20
N THR A 41 3.34 -9.40 -0.40
CA THR A 41 3.61 -8.20 0.39
C THR A 41 2.50 -7.17 0.24
N TRP A 42 2.08 -6.88 -0.99
CA TRP A 42 1.06 -5.87 -1.25
C TRP A 42 -0.35 -6.35 -0.91
N ALA A 43 -0.63 -7.66 -1.01
CA ALA A 43 -1.87 -8.26 -0.51
C ALA A 43 -1.99 -8.14 1.01
N ILE A 44 -0.96 -8.57 1.75
CA ILE A 44 -0.91 -8.47 3.22
C ILE A 44 -1.04 -7.01 3.66
N ALA A 45 -0.29 -6.09 3.05
CA ALA A 45 -0.36 -4.67 3.38
C ALA A 45 -1.76 -4.08 3.14
N THR A 46 -2.44 -4.49 2.08
CA THR A 46 -3.81 -4.04 1.79
C THR A 46 -4.81 -4.56 2.82
N VAL A 47 -4.76 -5.85 3.14
CA VAL A 47 -5.64 -6.46 4.15
C VAL A 47 -5.37 -5.90 5.54
N GLN A 48 -4.10 -5.74 5.89
CA GLN A 48 -3.67 -5.14 7.15
C GLN A 48 -4.18 -3.69 7.28
N GLY A 49 -4.02 -2.87 6.24
CA GLY A 49 -4.52 -1.50 6.25
C GLY A 49 -6.04 -1.44 6.43
N ALA A 50 -6.79 -2.31 5.76
CA ALA A 50 -8.23 -2.44 5.96
C ALA A 50 -8.60 -2.84 7.40
N ALA A 51 -7.86 -3.79 7.99
CA ALA A 51 -8.04 -4.17 9.38
C ALA A 51 -7.77 -3.01 10.35
N TRP A 52 -6.72 -2.21 10.11
CA TRP A 52 -6.42 -1.02 10.91
C TRP A 52 -7.47 0.07 10.79
N ILE A 53 -8.07 0.26 9.61
CA ILE A 53 -9.21 1.17 9.43
C ILE A 53 -10.36 0.72 10.33
N VAL A 54 -10.80 -0.54 10.20
CA VAL A 54 -11.92 -1.08 10.98
C VAL A 54 -11.64 -0.98 12.48
N TYR A 55 -10.46 -1.42 12.90
CA TYR A 55 -10.03 -1.36 14.30
C TYR A 55 -9.99 0.08 14.83
N GLY A 56 -9.44 1.00 14.05
CA GLY A 56 -9.28 2.39 14.46
C GLY A 56 -10.62 3.12 14.61
N PHE A 57 -11.55 2.93 13.68
CA PHE A 57 -12.90 3.49 13.79
C PHE A 57 -13.68 2.87 14.97
N ALA A 58 -13.59 1.55 15.17
CA ALA A 58 -14.30 0.86 16.25
C ALA A 58 -13.83 1.27 17.66
N ASN A 59 -12.61 1.80 17.79
CA ASN A 59 -12.00 2.18 19.08
C ASN A 59 -11.70 3.68 19.18
N GLU A 60 -12.24 4.51 18.28
CA GLU A 60 -12.02 5.97 18.24
C GLU A 60 -10.52 6.38 18.13
N LEU A 61 -9.69 5.53 17.52
CA LEU A 61 -8.26 5.75 17.32
C LEU A 61 -8.00 6.48 16.00
N TRP A 62 -8.41 7.75 15.94
CA TRP A 62 -8.34 8.58 14.73
C TRP A 62 -6.95 8.68 14.12
N ALA A 63 -5.92 8.78 14.96
CA ALA A 63 -4.52 8.86 14.53
C ALA A 63 -3.98 7.55 13.90
N ILE A 64 -4.74 6.45 13.97
CA ILE A 64 -4.45 5.17 13.29
C ILE A 64 -5.35 5.02 12.06
N ALA A 65 -6.66 5.27 12.22
CA ALA A 65 -7.65 5.08 11.16
C ALA A 65 -7.39 5.99 9.95
N ILE A 66 -7.13 7.29 10.18
CA ILE A 66 -7.00 8.29 9.12
C ILE A 66 -5.75 8.05 8.24
N PRO A 67 -4.55 7.80 8.79
CA PRO A 67 -3.40 7.40 7.98
C PRO A 67 -3.67 6.14 7.13
N ASN A 68 -4.30 5.12 7.72
CA ASN A 68 -4.58 3.88 7.01
C ASN A 68 -5.63 4.04 5.89
N LEU A 69 -6.54 5.01 5.98
CA LEU A 69 -7.43 5.38 4.87
C LEU A 69 -6.68 5.91 3.65
N VAL A 70 -5.49 6.49 3.84
CA VAL A 70 -4.62 6.95 2.75
C VAL A 70 -3.68 5.85 2.26
N ILE A 71 -3.10 5.08 3.18
CA ILE A 71 -2.12 4.02 2.86
C ILE A 71 -2.79 2.84 2.14
N THR A 72 -3.97 2.40 2.61
CA THR A 72 -4.64 1.20 2.09
C THR A 72 -4.92 1.28 0.58
N PRO A 73 -5.50 2.38 0.04
CA PRO A 73 -5.65 2.53 -1.40
C PRO A 73 -4.33 2.52 -2.17
N VAL A 74 -3.26 3.10 -1.62
CA VAL A 74 -1.93 3.08 -2.25
C VAL A 74 -1.41 1.66 -2.37
N CYS A 75 -1.47 0.87 -1.29
CA CYS A 75 -1.08 -0.54 -1.30
C CYS A 75 -1.92 -1.36 -2.30
N ALA A 76 -3.23 -1.13 -2.33
CA ALA A 76 -4.14 -1.80 -3.26
C ALA A 76 -3.80 -1.46 -4.72
N LEU A 77 -3.51 -0.19 -5.03
CA LEU A 77 -3.12 0.24 -6.38
C LEU A 77 -1.79 -0.39 -6.82
N ILE A 78 -0.84 -0.55 -5.90
CA ILE A 78 0.43 -1.23 -6.19
C ILE A 78 0.20 -2.72 -6.46
N LEU A 79 -0.64 -3.37 -5.65
CA LEU A 79 -1.05 -4.75 -5.88
C LEU A 79 -1.71 -4.91 -7.26
N LEU A 80 -2.66 -4.04 -7.60
CA LEU A 80 -3.35 -4.07 -8.89
C LEU A 80 -2.38 -3.86 -10.06
N ALA A 81 -1.43 -2.93 -9.92
CA ALA A 81 -0.38 -2.73 -10.91
C ALA A 81 0.44 -4.00 -11.14
N ARG A 82 0.79 -4.73 -10.07
CA ARG A 82 1.47 -6.03 -10.18
C ARG A 82 0.61 -7.08 -10.88
N LEU A 83 -0.64 -7.23 -10.48
CA LEU A 83 -1.54 -8.28 -10.98
C LEU A 83 -1.86 -8.09 -12.48
N ARG A 84 -1.98 -6.85 -12.96
CA ARG A 84 -2.18 -6.55 -14.39
C ARG A 84 -1.04 -7.04 -15.28
N HIS A 85 0.16 -7.20 -14.73
CA HIS A 85 1.36 -7.66 -15.45
C HIS A 85 1.70 -9.13 -15.13
N ALA A 86 0.85 -9.84 -14.39
CA ALA A 86 1.02 -11.26 -14.11
C ALA A 86 0.46 -12.17 -15.23
N GLY A 87 0.29 -11.64 -16.45
CA GLY A 87 -0.14 -12.42 -17.62
C GLY A 87 0.77 -13.65 -17.86
N PRO A 88 0.26 -14.71 -18.50
CA PRO A 88 0.99 -15.96 -18.67
C PRO A 88 2.34 -15.71 -19.34
N PRO A 89 3.42 -16.41 -18.92
CA PRO A 89 4.72 -16.27 -19.57
C PRO A 89 4.57 -16.49 -21.07
N ALA A 90 5.14 -15.60 -21.87
CA ALA A 90 5.22 -15.79 -23.31
C ALA A 90 5.83 -17.17 -23.56
N ARG A 91 5.09 -18.06 -24.24
CA ARG A 91 5.63 -19.36 -24.65
C ARG A 91 6.87 -19.08 -25.51
N PRO A 92 8.03 -19.68 -25.21
CA PRO A 92 9.14 -19.67 -26.16
C PRO A 92 8.66 -20.40 -27.42
N VAL A 93 8.75 -19.71 -28.56
CA VAL A 93 8.47 -20.23 -29.90
C VAL A 93 9.62 -21.13 -30.34
#